data_AF-A0A1S3RPW2-F1
#
_entry.id   AF-A0A1S3RPW2-F1
#
_cell.length_a   1.000
_cell.length_b   1.000
_cell.length_c   1.000
_cell.angle_alpha   90.00
_cell.angle_beta   90.00
_cell.angle_gamma   90.00
#
_symmetry.space_group_name_H-M   'P 1'
#
loop_
_entity.id
_entity.type
_entity.pdbx_description
1 polymer ?
#
loop_
_entity_poly.entity_id
_entity_poly.type
_entity_poly.pdbx_seq_one_letter_code
_entity_poly.pdbx_strand_id
1 'polypeptide(L)'
;MEQCACVERELEKVLHRFVMYGHQSEERLDELLRSVCELRGQLVTFGVQDADLSVLSQTMAQCCKNIKETVQLLASRHKDIHGSVSKVGKAIDRNFDAEVSAVVAETVWDSPERQKYLSETIVEHLYRQGMLSVAEDLCQESGVVIDMSMKQPFLELNRILEALRMQDLRPALEWAVTNRQRLLDLNSTLEFKLHRLYFISLLNGGITNQLEALQYARHFQPFASQHQRGRGHRQPGLCSGQQGGTDRNLDSRYMMV
;
A
#
# COMPACT_ATOMS: atom_id res chain seq x y z
N MET A 1 4.22 13.23 15.17
CA MET A 1 4.93 12.29 14.28
C MET A 1 5.93 11.41 15.02
N GLU A 2 6.70 11.95 15.96
CA GLU A 2 7.72 11.16 16.70
C GLU A 2 7.14 10.02 17.56
N GLN A 3 6.01 10.26 18.23
CA GLN A 3 5.26 9.23 18.97
C GLN A 3 4.83 8.05 18.07
N CYS A 4 4.31 8.34 16.88
CA CYS A 4 3.97 7.32 15.89
C CYS A 4 5.21 6.52 15.46
N ALA A 5 6.33 7.21 15.18
CA ALA A 5 7.59 6.57 14.80
C ALA A 5 8.19 5.69 15.91
N CYS A 6 7.91 6.00 17.19
CA CYS A 6 8.30 5.15 18.31
C CYS A 6 7.52 3.83 18.32
N VAL A 7 6.21 3.86 18.11
CA VAL A 7 5.38 2.65 18.05
C VAL A 7 5.68 1.84 16.79
N GLU A 8 5.86 2.51 15.65
CA GLU A 8 6.20 1.89 14.37
C GLU A 8 7.51 1.08 14.47
N ARG A 9 8.55 1.62 15.12
CA ARG A 9 9.80 0.88 15.35
C ARG A 9 9.62 -0.39 16.18
N GLU A 10 8.72 -0.41 17.16
CA GLU A 10 8.44 -1.63 17.93
C GLU A 10 7.57 -2.61 17.11
N LEU A 11 6.63 -2.10 16.32
CA LEU A 11 5.80 -2.89 15.41
C LEU A 11 6.64 -3.61 14.35
N GLU A 12 7.58 -2.91 13.70
CA GLU A 12 8.48 -3.50 12.71
C GLU A 12 9.31 -4.65 13.30
N LYS A 13 9.82 -4.49 14.54
CA LYS A 13 10.55 -5.55 15.25
C LYS A 13 9.68 -6.79 15.47
N VAL A 14 8.40 -6.61 15.80
CA VAL A 14 7.45 -7.72 15.99
C VAL A 14 7.14 -8.38 14.66
N LEU A 15 6.83 -7.61 13.61
CA LEU A 15 6.56 -8.14 12.27
C LEU A 15 7.73 -8.96 11.73
N HIS A 16 8.96 -8.45 11.86
CA HIS A 16 10.15 -9.18 11.47
C HIS A 16 10.28 -10.51 12.23
N ARG A 17 10.06 -10.51 13.56
CA ARG A 17 10.09 -11.73 14.37
C ARG A 17 9.00 -12.73 13.97
N PHE A 18 7.80 -12.26 13.66
CA PHE A 18 6.70 -13.11 13.22
C PHE A 18 7.02 -13.81 11.90
N VAL A 19 7.53 -13.07 10.92
CA VAL A 19 7.92 -13.63 9.61
C VAL A 19 9.02 -14.67 9.77
N MET A 20 10.08 -14.34 10.52
CA MET A 20 11.19 -15.26 10.77
C MET A 20 10.75 -16.51 11.53
N TYR A 21 9.85 -16.36 12.51
CA TYR A 21 9.29 -17.50 13.23
C TYR A 21 8.41 -18.37 12.34
N GLY A 22 7.55 -17.77 11.52
CA GLY A 22 6.67 -18.48 10.59
C GLY A 22 7.49 -19.37 9.66
N HIS A 23 8.46 -18.80 8.95
CA HIS A 23 9.34 -19.55 8.05
C HIS A 23 10.09 -20.68 8.75
N GLN A 24 10.70 -20.40 9.92
CA GLN A 24 11.46 -21.42 10.65
C GLN A 24 10.56 -22.52 11.22
N SER A 25 9.31 -22.20 11.58
CA SER A 25 8.35 -23.17 12.09
C SER A 25 7.85 -24.08 10.98
N GLU A 26 7.51 -23.50 9.82
CA GLU A 26 7.12 -24.25 8.63
C GLU A 26 8.23 -25.20 8.18
N GLU A 27 9.46 -24.71 8.02
CA GLU A 27 10.61 -25.52 7.59
C GLU A 27 10.84 -26.74 8.52
N ARG A 28 10.74 -26.51 9.83
CA ARG A 28 10.93 -27.57 10.84
C ARG A 28 9.78 -28.57 10.88
N LEU A 29 8.55 -28.11 10.71
CA LEU A 29 7.38 -28.98 10.61
C LEU A 29 7.43 -29.82 9.34
N ASP A 30 7.90 -29.24 8.23
CA ASP A 30 8.10 -29.97 6.97
C ASP A 30 9.22 -31.01 7.06
N GLU A 31 10.33 -30.72 7.74
CA GLU A 31 11.39 -31.69 8.05
C GLU A 31 10.85 -32.87 8.86
N LEU A 32 10.07 -32.60 9.91
CA LEU A 32 9.43 -33.64 10.72
C LEU A 32 8.44 -34.46 9.90
N LEU A 33 7.61 -33.81 9.09
CA LEU A 33 6.62 -34.49 8.25
C LEU A 33 7.31 -35.40 7.24
N ARG A 34 8.41 -34.96 6.63
CA ARG A 34 9.26 -35.79 5.75
C ARG A 34 9.79 -37.00 6.50
N SER A 35 10.40 -36.81 7.68
CA SER A 35 10.94 -37.91 8.49
C SER A 35 9.88 -38.94 8.88
N VAL A 36 8.68 -38.50 9.29
CA VAL A 36 7.55 -39.39 9.61
C VAL A 36 7.06 -40.13 8.36
N CYS A 37 6.97 -39.45 7.21
CA CYS A 37 6.56 -40.07 5.95
C CYS A 37 7.57 -41.12 5.46
N GLU A 38 8.87 -40.85 5.57
CA GLU A 38 9.94 -41.79 5.22
C GLU A 38 9.88 -43.04 6.10
N LEU A 39 9.72 -42.86 7.42
CA LEU A 39 9.53 -43.95 8.37
C LEU A 39 8.31 -44.81 8.03
N ARG A 40 7.17 -44.17 7.71
CA ARG A 40 5.98 -44.88 7.25
C ARG A 40 6.25 -45.65 5.96
N GLY A 41 6.99 -45.07 5.01
CA GLY A 41 7.36 -45.75 3.76
C GLY A 41 8.21 -47.00 4.00
N GLN A 42 9.21 -46.91 4.90
CA GLN A 42 10.04 -48.05 5.29
C GLN A 42 9.21 -49.19 5.90
N LEU A 43 8.28 -48.84 6.80
CA LEU A 43 7.36 -49.79 7.44
C LEU A 43 6.45 -50.54 6.44
N VAL A 44 6.02 -49.86 5.38
CA VAL A 44 5.13 -50.45 4.37
C VAL A 44 5.92 -51.31 3.36
N THR A 45 7.16 -50.95 3.07
CA THR A 45 7.96 -51.57 1.99
C THR A 45 8.74 -52.81 2.46
N PHE A 46 9.27 -52.79 3.69
CA PHE A 46 10.01 -53.91 4.26
C PHE A 46 9.12 -54.64 5.26
N GLY A 47 8.60 -55.81 4.89
CA GLY A 47 8.03 -56.75 5.85
C GLY A 47 9.10 -57.08 6.91
N VAL A 48 8.78 -56.85 8.17
CA VAL A 48 9.73 -56.84 9.29
C VAL A 48 10.50 -58.17 9.40
N GLN A 49 11.79 -58.16 9.12
CA GLN A 49 12.72 -59.22 9.53
C GLN A 49 13.32 -58.88 10.91
N ASP A 50 13.72 -59.90 11.69
CA ASP A 50 14.12 -59.74 13.10
C ASP A 50 15.32 -58.78 13.32
N ALA A 51 16.25 -58.70 12.38
CA ALA A 51 17.39 -57.78 12.43
C ALA A 51 17.00 -56.31 12.17
N ASP A 52 15.93 -56.08 11.40
CA ASP A 52 15.44 -54.74 11.05
C ASP A 52 14.57 -54.13 12.16
N LEU A 53 14.01 -54.96 13.05
CA LEU A 53 13.11 -54.52 14.11
C LEU A 53 13.82 -53.64 15.17
N SER A 54 15.07 -53.95 15.50
CA SER A 54 15.88 -53.16 16.44
C SER A 54 16.19 -51.77 15.90
N VAL A 55 16.62 -51.70 14.63
CA VAL A 55 16.93 -50.44 13.94
C VAL A 55 15.68 -49.60 13.80
N LEU A 56 14.56 -50.21 13.40
CA LEU A 56 13.27 -49.55 13.28
C LEU A 56 12.78 -48.98 14.62
N SER A 57 12.89 -49.76 15.71
CA SER A 57 12.56 -49.30 17.06
C SER A 57 13.38 -48.09 17.48
N GLN A 58 14.68 -48.08 17.16
CA GLN A 58 15.56 -46.93 17.44
C GLN A 58 15.16 -45.70 16.62
N THR A 59 14.87 -45.86 15.33
CA THR A 59 14.48 -44.75 14.45
C THR A 59 13.12 -44.17 14.86
N MET A 60 12.15 -45.01 15.26
CA MET A 60 10.88 -44.55 15.81
C MET A 60 11.06 -43.78 17.12
N ALA A 61 11.89 -44.29 18.04
CA ALA A 61 12.19 -43.60 19.30
C ALA A 61 12.83 -42.22 19.04
N GLN A 62 13.75 -42.13 18.07
CA GLN A 62 14.37 -40.88 17.68
C GLN A 62 13.37 -39.91 17.04
N CYS A 63 12.45 -40.39 16.20
CA CYS A 63 11.39 -39.58 15.61
C CYS A 63 10.48 -38.99 16.69
N CYS A 64 10.01 -39.80 17.64
CA CYS A 64 9.21 -39.35 18.78
C CYS A 64 9.95 -38.29 19.62
N LYS A 65 11.26 -38.46 19.82
CA LYS A 65 12.10 -37.48 20.50
C LYS A 65 12.18 -36.15 19.73
N ASN A 66 12.43 -36.21 18.42
CA ASN A 66 12.50 -35.02 17.56
C ASN A 66 11.17 -34.25 17.53
N ILE A 67 10.03 -34.96 17.48
CA ILE A 67 8.70 -34.35 17.54
C ILE A 67 8.53 -33.60 18.87
N LYS A 68 8.87 -34.25 19.98
CA LYS A 68 8.75 -33.65 21.32
C LYS A 68 9.62 -32.39 21.46
N GLU A 69 10.88 -32.47 21.04
CA GLU A 69 11.81 -31.33 21.08
C GLU A 69 11.32 -30.16 20.21
N THR A 70 10.80 -30.45 19.02
CA THR A 70 10.27 -29.42 18.11
C THR A 70 9.03 -28.75 18.68
N VAL A 71 8.07 -29.51 19.23
CA VAL A 71 6.88 -28.94 19.86
C VAL A 71 7.25 -28.05 21.06
N GLN A 72 8.22 -28.48 21.88
CA GLN A 72 8.71 -27.68 23.00
C GLN A 72 9.39 -26.38 22.53
N LEU A 73 10.17 -26.44 21.46
CA LEU A 73 10.80 -25.27 20.84
C LEU A 73 9.75 -24.30 20.26
N LEU A 74 8.73 -24.81 19.58
CA LEU A 74 7.65 -23.99 19.03
C LEU A 74 6.88 -23.27 20.14
N ALA A 75 6.58 -23.96 21.23
CA ALA A 75 5.91 -23.39 22.39
C ALA A 75 6.74 -22.29 23.09
N SER A 76 8.05 -22.51 23.26
CA SER A 76 8.94 -21.51 23.88
C SER A 76 9.05 -20.26 23.01
N ARG A 77 9.23 -20.42 21.70
CA ARG A 77 9.30 -19.31 20.75
C ARG A 77 7.98 -18.53 20.64
N HIS A 78 6.83 -19.21 20.69
CA HIS A 78 5.53 -18.54 20.73
C HIS A 78 5.40 -17.61 21.95
N LYS A 79 5.89 -18.05 23.12
CA LYS A 79 5.93 -17.22 24.34
C LYS A 79 6.79 -15.96 24.15
N ASP A 80 7.92 -16.07 23.47
CA ASP A 80 8.81 -14.94 23.18
C ASP A 80 8.16 -13.92 22.23
N ILE A 81 7.39 -14.40 21.25
CA ILE A 81 6.62 -13.56 20.33
C ILE A 81 5.55 -12.78 21.09
N HIS A 82 4.78 -13.45 21.96
CA HIS A 82 3.80 -12.79 22.82
C HIS A 82 4.46 -11.67 23.66
N GLY A 83 5.64 -11.93 24.22
CA GLY A 83 6.43 -10.93 24.93
C GLY A 83 6.78 -9.70 24.08
N SER A 84 7.08 -9.91 22.79
CA SER A 84 7.34 -8.82 21.84
C SER A 84 6.07 -8.02 21.48
N VAL A 85 4.93 -8.69 21.29
CA VAL A 85 3.62 -8.03 21.07
C VAL A 85 3.24 -7.15 22.26
N SER A 86 3.47 -7.62 23.49
CA SER A 86 3.22 -6.85 24.71
C SER A 86 4.05 -5.54 24.77
N LYS A 87 5.25 -5.51 24.17
CA LYS A 87 6.06 -4.29 24.09
C LYS A 87 5.43 -3.23 23.18
N VAL A 88 4.78 -3.64 22.09
CA VAL A 88 4.03 -2.72 21.22
C VAL A 88 2.87 -2.10 21.99
N GLY A 89 2.09 -2.90 22.72
CA GLY A 89 1.03 -2.39 23.61
C GLY A 89 1.55 -1.35 24.60
N LYS A 90 2.64 -1.67 25.31
CA LYS A 90 3.29 -0.72 26.24
C LYS A 90 3.86 0.52 25.54
N ALA A 91 4.30 0.40 24.29
CA ALA A 91 4.78 1.54 23.52
C ALA A 91 3.61 2.45 23.13
N ILE A 92 2.45 1.90 22.80
CA ILE A 92 1.21 2.65 22.57
C ILE A 92 0.84 3.40 23.84
N ASP A 93 0.70 2.70 24.97
CA ASP A 93 0.30 3.28 26.26
C ASP A 93 1.23 4.42 26.74
N ARG A 94 2.51 4.38 26.36
CA ARG A 94 3.51 5.41 26.73
C ARG A 94 3.56 6.60 25.80
N ASN A 95 3.18 6.43 24.53
CA ASN A 95 3.31 7.46 23.50
C ASN A 95 1.99 8.15 23.18
N PHE A 96 0.86 7.58 23.59
CA PHE A 96 -0.46 8.12 23.36
C PHE A 96 -1.22 8.21 24.69
N ASP A 97 -1.71 9.40 25.02
CA ASP A 97 -2.65 9.57 26.12
C ASP A 97 -3.99 8.93 25.74
N ALA A 98 -4.53 8.14 26.67
CA ALA A 98 -5.84 7.51 26.49
C ALA A 98 -6.99 8.54 26.50
N GLU A 99 -6.74 9.74 27.02
CA GLU A 99 -7.76 10.75 27.32
C GLU A 99 -7.62 11.98 26.42
N VAL A 100 -8.06 11.84 25.17
CA VAL A 100 -8.12 12.95 24.20
C VAL A 100 -9.07 14.07 24.68
N SER A 101 -10.05 13.75 25.53
CA SER A 101 -11.00 14.70 26.10
C SER A 101 -10.36 15.77 26.99
N ALA A 102 -9.19 15.51 27.59
CA ALA A 102 -8.51 16.50 28.43
C ALA A 102 -7.89 17.67 27.64
N VAL A 103 -7.79 17.54 26.31
CA VAL A 103 -7.18 18.56 25.43
C VAL A 103 -8.12 19.76 25.23
N VAL A 104 -9.42 19.57 25.40
CA VAL A 104 -10.44 20.59 25.13
C VAL A 104 -11.29 20.76 26.38
N ALA A 105 -11.46 22.00 26.86
CA ALA A 105 -12.35 22.25 27.99
C ALA A 105 -13.78 21.78 27.66
N GLU A 106 -14.44 21.10 28.59
CA GLU A 106 -15.78 20.51 28.38
C GLU A 106 -16.80 21.54 27.86
N THR A 107 -16.61 22.81 28.20
CA THR A 107 -17.51 23.92 27.85
C THR A 107 -17.31 24.50 26.44
N VAL A 108 -16.32 24.02 25.69
CA VAL A 108 -15.98 24.53 24.34
C VAL A 108 -17.14 24.34 23.36
N TRP A 109 -18.06 23.40 23.61
CA TRP A 109 -19.19 23.13 22.72
C TRP A 109 -20.55 23.46 23.33
N ASP A 110 -20.61 24.19 24.45
CA ASP A 110 -21.88 24.50 25.12
C ASP A 110 -22.75 25.51 24.37
N SER A 111 -22.15 26.32 23.48
CA SER A 111 -22.91 27.31 22.72
C SER A 111 -23.50 26.70 21.45
N PRO A 112 -24.78 26.96 21.14
CA PRO A 112 -25.42 26.44 19.94
C PRO A 112 -24.70 26.91 18.65
N GLU A 113 -24.09 28.09 18.66
CA GLU A 113 -23.28 28.59 17.54
C GLU A 113 -22.03 27.74 17.32
N ARG A 114 -21.32 27.35 18.38
CA ARG A 114 -20.12 26.50 18.27
C ARG A 114 -20.48 25.08 17.84
N GLN A 115 -21.60 24.54 18.31
CA GLN A 115 -22.11 23.24 17.85
C GLN A 115 -22.49 23.28 16.36
N LYS A 116 -23.07 24.39 15.90
CA LYS A 116 -23.36 24.60 14.48
C LYS A 116 -22.09 24.61 13.64
N TYR A 117 -21.07 25.39 14.01
CA TYR A 117 -19.80 25.41 13.28
C TYR A 117 -19.08 24.06 13.27
N LEU A 118 -19.12 23.33 14.39
CA LEU A 118 -18.59 21.98 14.47
C LEU A 118 -19.31 21.05 13.50
N SER A 119 -20.65 21.08 13.51
CA SER A 119 -21.49 20.26 12.63
C SER A 119 -21.22 20.60 11.16
N GLU A 120 -21.16 21.88 10.80
CA GLU A 120 -20.79 22.34 9.45
C GLU A 120 -19.41 21.79 9.03
N THR A 121 -18.42 21.89 9.91
CA THR A 121 -17.06 21.40 9.66
C THR A 121 -17.02 19.88 9.45
N ILE A 122 -17.76 19.13 10.27
CA ILE A 122 -17.85 17.67 10.16
C ILE A 122 -18.53 17.31 8.84
N VAL A 123 -19.67 17.93 8.52
CA VAL A 123 -20.39 17.66 7.28
C VAL A 123 -19.52 17.97 6.07
N GLU A 124 -18.83 19.11 6.03
CA GLU A 124 -17.87 19.41 4.95
C GLU A 124 -16.77 18.35 4.83
N HIS A 125 -16.26 17.86 5.95
CA HIS A 125 -15.28 16.77 5.95
C HIS A 125 -15.87 15.48 5.37
N LEU A 126 -17.09 15.10 5.75
CA LEU A 126 -17.76 13.91 5.24
C LEU A 126 -17.96 13.99 3.72
N TYR A 127 -18.36 15.16 3.19
CA TYR A 127 -18.42 15.37 1.73
C TYR A 127 -17.05 15.19 1.06
N ARG A 128 -15.98 15.74 1.64
CA ARG A 128 -14.61 15.57 1.11
C ARG A 128 -14.16 14.11 1.07
N GLN A 129 -14.60 13.30 2.04
CA GLN A 129 -14.29 11.87 2.09
C GLN A 129 -15.20 11.00 1.22
N GLY A 130 -16.29 11.55 0.68
CA GLY A 130 -17.28 10.81 -0.11
C GLY A 130 -18.32 10.06 0.71
N MET A 131 -18.42 10.34 2.00
CA MET A 131 -19.47 9.78 2.86
C MET A 131 -20.77 10.59 2.73
N LEU A 132 -21.35 10.57 1.52
CA LEU A 132 -22.46 11.45 1.15
C LEU A 132 -23.73 11.19 1.97
N SER A 133 -24.09 9.92 2.18
CA SER A 133 -25.29 9.56 2.95
C SER A 133 -25.18 10.06 4.39
N VAL A 134 -24.04 9.80 5.04
CA VAL A 134 -23.79 10.21 6.44
C VAL A 134 -23.77 11.73 6.55
N ALA A 135 -23.23 12.44 5.55
CA ALA A 135 -23.24 13.89 5.50
C ALA A 135 -24.66 14.46 5.43
N GLU A 136 -25.55 13.86 4.62
CA GLU A 136 -26.95 14.29 4.52
C GLU A 136 -27.74 13.95 5.79
N ASP A 137 -27.53 12.76 6.37
CA ASP A 137 -28.16 12.37 7.65
C ASP A 137 -27.78 13.36 8.76
N LEU A 138 -26.49 13.71 8.87
CA LEU A 138 -26.01 14.68 9.86
C LEU A 138 -26.56 16.09 9.59
N CYS A 139 -26.68 16.51 8.33
CA CYS A 139 -27.34 17.77 7.97
C CYS A 139 -28.78 17.81 8.48
N GLN A 140 -29.53 16.71 8.28
CA GLN A 140 -30.92 16.61 8.70
C GLN A 140 -31.07 16.65 10.23
N GLU A 141 -30.19 15.93 10.96
CA GLU A 141 -30.23 15.85 12.42
C GLU A 141 -29.77 17.14 13.10
N SER A 142 -28.70 17.77 12.59
CA SER A 142 -28.12 19.00 13.17
C SER A 142 -28.82 20.29 12.71
N GLY A 143 -29.69 20.22 11.69
CA GLY A 143 -30.32 21.39 11.08
C GLY A 143 -29.35 22.26 10.28
N VAL A 144 -28.14 21.77 9.98
CA VAL A 144 -27.14 22.47 9.18
C VAL A 144 -27.51 22.41 7.71
N VAL A 145 -27.58 23.59 7.08
CA VAL A 145 -27.84 23.72 5.64
C VAL A 145 -26.54 24.11 4.94
N ILE A 146 -25.99 23.20 4.14
CA ILE A 146 -24.86 23.48 3.26
C ILE A 146 -25.37 23.75 1.86
N ASP A 147 -24.97 24.89 1.30
CA ASP A 147 -25.31 25.26 -0.07
C ASP A 147 -24.79 24.23 -1.08
N MET A 148 -25.61 23.94 -2.09
CA MET A 148 -25.27 22.98 -3.12
C MET A 148 -24.00 23.38 -3.87
N SER A 149 -23.76 24.68 -4.05
CA SER A 149 -22.54 25.18 -4.71
C SER A 149 -21.24 24.71 -4.01
N MET A 150 -21.28 24.55 -2.68
CA MET A 150 -20.15 24.05 -1.89
C MET A 150 -20.04 22.52 -1.96
N LYS A 151 -21.17 21.81 -2.11
CA LYS A 151 -21.22 20.35 -2.25
C LYS A 151 -20.72 19.88 -3.62
N GLN A 152 -21.06 20.59 -4.69
CA GLN A 152 -20.82 20.17 -6.08
C GLN A 152 -19.37 19.75 -6.38
N PRO A 153 -18.32 20.50 -5.99
CA PRO A 153 -16.94 20.08 -6.25
C PRO A 153 -16.58 18.75 -5.58
N PHE A 154 -17.12 18.48 -4.39
CA PHE A 154 -16.87 17.21 -3.69
C PHE A 154 -17.64 16.06 -4.33
N LEU A 155 -18.87 16.29 -4.80
CA LEU A 155 -19.62 15.27 -5.54
C LEU A 155 -18.91 14.90 -6.84
N GLU A 156 -18.45 15.90 -7.59
CA GLU A 156 -17.65 15.68 -8.81
C GLU A 156 -16.35 14.94 -8.50
N LEU A 157 -15.61 15.35 -7.46
CA LEU A 157 -14.40 14.67 -7.01
C LEU A 157 -14.66 13.19 -6.66
N ASN A 158 -15.67 12.91 -5.85
CA ASN A 158 -15.97 11.54 -5.42
C ASN A 158 -16.41 10.67 -6.59
N ARG A 159 -17.22 11.21 -7.51
CA ARG A 159 -17.56 10.52 -8.77
C ARG A 159 -16.31 10.16 -9.59
N ILE A 160 -15.35 11.09 -9.71
CA ILE A 160 -14.09 10.84 -10.41
C ILE A 160 -13.28 9.76 -9.67
N LEU A 161 -13.16 9.84 -8.34
CA LEU A 161 -12.43 8.86 -7.54
C LEU A 161 -13.02 7.45 -7.65
N GLU A 162 -14.35 7.32 -7.66
CA GLU A 162 -15.04 6.04 -7.88
C GLU A 162 -14.75 5.47 -9.27
N ALA A 163 -14.83 6.31 -10.32
CA ALA A 163 -14.48 5.89 -11.67
C ALA A 163 -13.02 5.39 -11.77
N LEU A 164 -12.09 6.11 -11.13
CA LEU A 164 -10.68 5.72 -11.07
C LEU A 164 -10.47 4.37 -10.37
N ARG A 165 -11.24 4.07 -9.30
CA ARG A 165 -11.21 2.75 -8.64
C ARG A 165 -11.68 1.63 -9.58
N MET A 166 -12.62 1.93 -10.46
CA MET A 166 -13.11 1.02 -11.51
C MET A 166 -12.23 1.02 -12.77
N GLN A 167 -11.03 1.62 -12.71
CA GLN A 167 -10.09 1.77 -13.83
C GLN A 167 -10.62 2.62 -15.01
N ASP A 168 -11.69 3.39 -14.79
CA ASP A 168 -12.21 4.33 -15.78
C ASP A 168 -11.57 5.71 -15.60
N LEU A 169 -10.66 6.05 -16.49
CA LEU A 169 -9.91 7.32 -16.48
C LEU A 169 -10.67 8.46 -17.17
N ARG A 170 -11.78 8.18 -17.87
CA ARG A 170 -12.46 9.18 -18.71
C ARG A 170 -12.98 10.37 -17.91
N PRO A 171 -13.65 10.19 -16.74
CA PRO A 171 -14.14 11.33 -15.97
C PRO A 171 -13.01 12.23 -15.46
N ALA A 172 -11.88 11.63 -15.05
CA ALA A 172 -10.71 12.38 -14.60
C ALA A 172 -10.07 13.19 -15.75
N LEU A 173 -9.97 12.61 -16.94
CA LEU A 173 -9.44 13.26 -18.13
C LEU A 173 -10.32 14.43 -18.57
N GLU A 174 -11.63 14.22 -18.66
CA GLU A 174 -12.60 15.25 -19.02
C GLU A 174 -12.54 16.43 -18.06
N TRP A 175 -12.48 16.14 -16.76
CA TRP A 175 -12.33 17.14 -15.72
C TRP A 175 -11.04 17.94 -15.88
N ALA A 176 -9.91 17.26 -16.13
CA ALA A 176 -8.61 17.91 -16.29
C ALA A 176 -8.54 18.80 -17.53
N VAL A 177 -9.12 18.36 -18.66
CA VAL A 177 -9.21 19.17 -19.88
C VAL A 177 -10.08 20.41 -19.67
N THR A 178 -11.24 20.24 -19.02
CA THR A 178 -12.16 21.35 -18.71
C THR A 178 -11.51 22.38 -17.78
N ASN A 179 -10.70 21.91 -16.83
CA ASN A 179 -10.00 22.75 -15.85
C ASN A 179 -8.54 23.08 -16.24
N ARG A 180 -8.16 22.90 -17.52
CA ARG A 180 -6.77 23.02 -17.98
C ARG A 180 -6.13 24.34 -17.60
N GLN A 181 -6.79 25.48 -17.85
CA GLN A 181 -6.21 26.79 -17.54
C GLN A 181 -5.91 26.93 -16.05
N ARG A 182 -6.86 26.55 -15.19
CA ARG A 182 -6.69 26.56 -13.73
C ARG A 182 -5.55 25.65 -13.28
N LEU A 183 -5.41 24.47 -13.90
CA LEU A 183 -4.30 23.56 -13.61
C LEU A 183 -2.94 24.14 -14.02
N LEU A 184 -2.88 24.84 -15.16
CA LEU A 184 -1.67 25.51 -15.64
C LEU A 184 -1.26 26.65 -14.71
N ASP A 185 -2.22 27.47 -14.25
CA ASP A 185 -1.95 28.57 -13.29
C ASP A 185 -1.38 28.03 -11.96
N LEU A 186 -1.80 26.83 -11.55
CA LEU A 186 -1.27 26.12 -10.38
C LEU A 186 0.04 25.34 -10.65
N ASN A 187 0.59 25.43 -11.86
CA ASN A 187 1.72 24.61 -12.33
C ASN A 187 1.51 23.09 -12.12
N SER A 188 0.26 22.64 -12.18
CA SER A 188 -0.11 21.25 -11.98
C SER A 188 0.16 20.42 -13.23
N THR A 189 0.84 19.29 -13.04
CA THR A 189 1.11 18.30 -14.10
C THR A 189 0.03 17.21 -14.17
N LEU A 190 -1.11 17.41 -13.52
CA LEU A 190 -2.17 16.40 -13.38
C LEU A 190 -2.70 15.92 -14.73
N GLU A 191 -3.02 16.83 -15.64
CA GLU A 191 -3.55 16.50 -16.97
C GLU A 191 -2.57 15.59 -17.75
N PHE A 192 -1.28 15.93 -17.73
CA PHE A 192 -0.24 15.10 -18.34
C PHE A 192 -0.14 13.71 -17.70
N LYS A 193 -0.20 13.63 -16.36
CA LYS A 193 -0.17 12.35 -15.64
C LYS A 193 -1.36 11.46 -16.00
N LEU A 194 -2.54 12.05 -16.16
CA LEU A 194 -3.76 11.32 -16.57
C LEU A 194 -3.65 10.81 -18.01
N HIS A 195 -3.21 11.65 -18.96
CA HIS A 195 -2.96 11.21 -20.33
C HIS A 195 -1.92 10.09 -20.40
N ARG A 196 -0.84 10.19 -19.60
CA ARG A 196 0.18 9.14 -19.49
C ARG A 196 -0.40 7.84 -18.96
N LEU A 197 -1.22 7.89 -17.91
CA LEU A 197 -1.85 6.71 -17.33
C LEU A 197 -2.81 6.04 -18.31
N TYR A 198 -3.61 6.83 -19.04
CA TYR A 198 -4.52 6.32 -20.07
C TYR A 198 -3.75 5.67 -21.23
N PHE A 199 -2.69 6.32 -21.71
CA PHE A 199 -1.83 5.75 -22.73
C PHE A 199 -1.21 4.41 -22.31
N ILE A 200 -0.75 4.29 -21.05
CA ILE A 200 -0.28 3.01 -20.50
C ILE A 200 -1.41 1.96 -20.48
N SER A 201 -2.63 2.34 -20.09
CA SER A 201 -3.77 1.41 -20.12
C SER A 201 -4.09 0.91 -21.53
N LEU A 202 -3.96 1.76 -22.56
CA LEU A 202 -4.13 1.35 -23.96
C LEU A 202 -3.06 0.33 -24.37
N LEU A 203 -1.80 0.57 -24.00
CA LEU A 203 -0.70 -0.35 -24.30
C LEU A 203 -0.87 -1.72 -23.61
N ASN A 204 -1.40 -1.73 -22.38
CA ASN A 204 -1.69 -2.97 -21.66
C ASN A 204 -2.82 -3.79 -22.32
N GLY A 205 -3.64 -3.19 -23.19
CA GLY A 205 -4.63 -3.89 -24.00
C GLY A 205 -4.03 -4.72 -25.15
N GLY A 206 -2.70 -4.69 -25.35
CA GLY A 206 -2.01 -5.50 -26.34
C GLY A 206 -2.18 -5.00 -27.78
N ILE A 207 -1.95 -5.90 -28.75
CA ILE A 207 -1.88 -5.58 -30.19
C ILE A 207 -3.19 -4.98 -30.71
N THR A 208 -4.34 -5.35 -30.12
CA THR A 208 -5.66 -4.84 -30.53
C THR A 208 -5.80 -3.32 -30.32
N ASN A 209 -5.09 -2.75 -29.34
CA ASN A 209 -5.18 -1.33 -29.00
C ASN A 209 -4.00 -0.52 -29.54
N GLN A 210 -3.10 -1.12 -30.33
CA GLN A 210 -1.90 -0.47 -30.83
C GLN A 210 -2.21 0.77 -31.70
N LEU A 211 -3.21 0.65 -32.59
CA LEU A 211 -3.63 1.76 -33.45
C LEU A 211 -4.24 2.91 -32.62
N GLU A 212 -5.05 2.59 -31.62
CA GLU A 212 -5.66 3.57 -30.72
C GLU A 212 -4.59 4.28 -29.88
N ALA A 213 -3.61 3.54 -29.35
CA ALA A 213 -2.48 4.13 -28.63
C ALA A 213 -1.70 5.11 -29.50
N LEU A 214 -1.37 4.73 -30.75
CA LEU A 214 -0.67 5.61 -31.69
C LEU A 214 -1.45 6.88 -31.99
N GLN A 215 -2.77 6.78 -32.20
CA GLN A 215 -3.63 7.95 -32.39
C GLN A 215 -3.67 8.84 -31.14
N TYR A 216 -3.75 8.21 -29.97
CA TYR A 216 -3.82 8.91 -28.68
C TYR A 216 -2.52 9.65 -28.32
N ALA A 217 -1.37 9.21 -28.84
CA ALA A 217 -0.07 9.85 -28.59
C ALA A 217 -0.04 11.35 -28.96
N ARG A 218 -0.91 11.80 -29.87
CA ARG A 218 -1.04 13.22 -30.26
C ARG A 218 -1.45 14.12 -29.10
N HIS A 219 -2.15 13.59 -28.08
CA HIS A 219 -2.52 14.34 -26.89
C HIS A 219 -1.31 14.82 -26.05
N PHE A 220 -0.11 14.28 -26.27
CA PHE A 220 1.10 14.73 -25.58
C PHE A 220 1.77 15.97 -26.21
N GLN A 221 1.39 16.36 -27.43
CA GLN A 221 2.02 17.49 -28.14
C GLN A 221 2.00 18.82 -27.36
N PRO A 222 0.90 19.22 -26.69
CA PRO A 222 0.85 20.48 -25.92
C PRO A 222 1.82 20.51 -24.73
N PHE A 223 2.24 19.34 -24.22
CA PHE A 223 3.12 19.22 -23.05
C PHE A 223 4.61 19.15 -23.41
N ALA A 224 4.96 19.09 -24.70
CA ALA A 224 6.32 18.90 -25.17
C ALA A 224 7.26 20.05 -24.76
N SER A 225 6.78 21.30 -24.78
CA SER A 225 7.56 22.49 -24.42
C SER A 225 7.83 22.62 -22.91
N GLN A 226 6.90 22.11 -22.09
CA GLN A 226 6.96 22.21 -20.62
C GLN A 226 7.99 21.22 -20.03
N HIS A 227 8.21 20.07 -20.68
CA HIS A 227 9.17 19.05 -20.24
C HIS A 227 10.61 19.25 -20.73
N GLN A 228 10.87 20.15 -21.69
CA GLN A 228 12.22 20.44 -22.16
C GLN A 228 13.08 21.20 -21.12
N ARG A 229 12.45 21.99 -20.23
CA ARG A 229 13.17 22.76 -19.18
C ARG A 229 13.66 21.91 -17.99
N GLY A 230 13.11 20.73 -17.76
CA GLY A 230 13.52 19.83 -16.67
C GLY A 230 14.81 19.02 -16.93
N ARG A 231 15.32 19.01 -18.17
CA ARG A 231 16.55 18.29 -18.56
C ARG A 231 17.77 19.22 -18.77
N GLY A 232 17.63 20.52 -18.49
CA GLY A 232 18.65 21.55 -18.80
C GLY A 232 19.59 21.96 -17.66
N HIS A 233 19.43 21.44 -16.44
CA HIS A 233 20.33 21.73 -15.31
C HIS A 233 21.07 20.49 -14.82
N ARG A 234 21.96 19.95 -15.66
CA ARG A 234 23.21 19.36 -15.15
C ARG A 234 24.35 20.28 -15.55
N GLN A 235 25.02 20.81 -14.53
CA GLN A 235 26.19 21.68 -14.66
C GLN A 235 27.25 21.03 -15.58
N PRO A 236 27.86 21.78 -16.52
CA PRO A 236 29.02 21.31 -17.25
C PRO A 236 30.27 21.55 -16.38
N GLY A 237 30.54 20.60 -15.49
CA GLY A 237 31.79 20.52 -14.74
C GLY A 237 32.73 19.49 -15.37
N LEU A 238 33.78 19.99 -16.03
CA LEU A 238 35.13 19.44 -16.11
C LEU A 238 35.29 17.90 -16.17
N CYS A 239 35.55 17.37 -17.36
CA CYS A 239 36.52 16.29 -17.56
C CYS A 239 36.88 16.19 -19.05
N SER A 240 37.94 16.90 -19.43
CA SER A 240 38.75 16.63 -20.61
C SER A 240 39.55 15.34 -20.38
N GLY A 241 39.37 14.35 -21.24
CA GLY A 241 40.16 13.11 -21.25
C GLY A 241 39.83 12.28 -22.48
N GLN A 242 40.84 12.04 -23.31
CA GLN A 242 40.76 11.55 -24.68
C GLN A 242 40.31 10.08 -24.85
N GLN A 243 39.59 9.87 -25.96
CA GLN A 243 39.62 8.74 -26.90
C GLN A 243 39.29 7.31 -26.44
N GLY A 244 38.24 6.74 -27.05
CA GLY A 244 38.05 5.29 -27.15
C GLY A 244 36.64 4.86 -27.58
N GLY A 245 36.39 4.81 -28.89
CA GLY A 245 35.59 3.78 -29.58
C GLY A 245 34.15 3.44 -29.18
N THR A 246 33.27 3.56 -30.19
CA THR A 246 32.07 2.74 -30.48
C THR A 246 30.71 3.08 -29.85
N ASP A 247 29.79 3.39 -30.78
CA ASP A 247 28.33 3.26 -30.79
C ASP A 247 27.45 4.14 -29.90
N ARG A 248 27.32 5.39 -30.37
CA ARG A 248 26.12 6.21 -30.28
C ARG A 248 25.09 5.74 -31.31
N ASN A 249 23.90 5.32 -30.88
CA ASN A 249 22.59 5.80 -31.37
C ASN A 249 21.48 4.81 -31.03
N LEU A 250 20.76 5.04 -29.93
CA LEU A 250 19.45 4.44 -29.70
C LEU A 250 18.65 5.33 -28.75
N ASP A 251 18.53 6.63 -29.05
CA ASP A 251 17.51 7.46 -28.37
C ASP A 251 17.19 8.77 -29.14
N SER A 252 16.48 8.65 -30.26
CA SER A 252 15.83 9.81 -30.94
C SER A 252 14.84 9.45 -32.05
N ARG A 253 14.22 8.26 -32.04
CA ARG A 253 13.27 7.87 -33.11
C ARG A 253 11.83 7.57 -32.72
N TYR A 254 11.43 7.77 -31.47
CA TYR A 254 10.03 7.60 -31.06
C TYR A 254 9.43 8.91 -30.54
N MET A 255 9.48 9.97 -31.35
CA MET A 255 8.69 11.18 -31.08
C MET A 255 8.31 11.97 -32.34
N MET A 256 8.07 11.27 -33.44
CA MET A 256 7.35 11.81 -34.61
C MET A 256 6.66 10.66 -35.36
N VAL A 257 5.44 10.31 -34.93
CA VAL A 257 4.29 9.93 -35.78
C VAL A 257 3.02 10.35 -35.03
#